data_AF-A0A540LIG8-F1
#
_entry.id   AF-A0A540LIG8-F1
#
_cell.length_a   1.000
_cell.length_b   1.000
_cell.length_c   1.000
_cell.angle_alpha   90.00
_cell.angle_beta   90.00
_cell.angle_gamma   90.00
#
_symmetry.space_group_name_H-M   'P 1'
#
loop_
_entity.id
_entity.type
_entity.pdbx_description
1 polymer ?
#
loop_
_entity_poly.entity_id
_entity_poly.type
_entity_poly.pdbx_seq_one_letter_code
_entity_poly.pdbx_strand_id
1 'polypeptide(L)'
;MGEYLGMLKVGTPKTHRRYLARDKGTYGPIPRNTPKGLLGMPFNTTAIDGLYCVGDSCFPGQGVIAVSFSGVLCAHRVAADIGLEKKSPVLDAALLRLLGWLRTLA
;
A
#
# COMPACT_ATOMS: atom_id res chain seq x y z
N MET A 1 -35.63 -18.63 11.54
CA MET A 1 -34.79 -17.48 11.12
C MET A 1 -34.66 -17.47 9.59
N GLY A 2 -35.77 -17.42 8.85
CA GLY A 2 -35.73 -17.59 7.38
C GLY A 2 -36.85 -16.92 6.58
N GLU A 3 -37.84 -16.28 7.22
CA GLU A 3 -39.04 -15.80 6.52
C GLU A 3 -39.07 -14.29 6.20
N TYR A 4 -37.98 -13.54 6.43
CA TYR A 4 -37.94 -12.07 6.20
C TYR A 4 -36.84 -11.61 5.23
N LEU A 5 -36.12 -12.51 4.56
CA LEU A 5 -35.01 -12.11 3.69
C LEU A 5 -35.46 -12.00 2.21
N GLY A 6 -35.72 -10.78 1.74
CA GLY A 6 -36.13 -10.52 0.35
C GLY A 6 -35.00 -10.66 -0.69
N MET A 7 -33.74 -10.53 -0.29
CA MET A 7 -32.57 -10.73 -1.17
C MET A 7 -31.29 -10.96 -0.36
N LEU A 8 -30.46 -11.93 -0.77
CA LEU A 8 -29.15 -12.21 -0.19
C LEU A 8 -28.04 -12.02 -1.24
N LYS A 9 -26.98 -11.28 -0.89
CA LYS A 9 -25.74 -11.21 -1.69
C LYS A 9 -24.58 -11.70 -0.85
N VAL A 10 -23.75 -12.56 -1.43
CA VAL A 10 -22.62 -13.19 -0.74
C VAL A 10 -21.30 -12.69 -1.32
N GLY A 11 -20.43 -12.16 -0.45
CA GLY A 11 -19.04 -11.86 -0.76
C GLY A 11 -18.14 -13.04 -0.38
N THR A 12 -17.19 -13.41 -1.24
CA THR A 12 -16.18 -14.44 -0.97
C THR A 12 -14.80 -13.93 -1.41
N PRO A 13 -13.68 -14.57 -1.04
CA PRO A 13 -12.37 -14.20 -1.60
C PRO A 13 -12.35 -14.18 -3.14
N LYS A 14 -13.16 -15.01 -3.81
CA LYS A 14 -13.32 -14.95 -5.27
C LYS A 14 -13.90 -13.61 -5.74
N THR A 15 -14.83 -13.01 -5.00
CA THR A 15 -15.36 -11.68 -5.32
C THR A 15 -14.34 -10.58 -5.08
N HIS A 16 -13.49 -10.69 -4.04
CA HIS A 16 -12.38 -9.74 -3.83
C HIS A 16 -11.34 -9.80 -4.95
N ARG A 17 -10.96 -11.01 -5.39
CA ARG A 17 -10.08 -11.17 -6.55
C ARG A 17 -10.71 -10.56 -7.81
N ARG A 18 -12.00 -10.81 -8.04
CA ARG A 18 -12.71 -10.34 -9.24
C ARG A 18 -12.87 -8.83 -9.29
N TYR A 19 -13.29 -8.20 -8.18
CA TYR A 19 -13.67 -6.78 -8.17
C TYR A 19 -12.56 -5.85 -7.70
N LEU A 20 -11.62 -6.34 -6.89
CA LEU A 20 -10.55 -5.53 -6.30
C LEU A 20 -9.16 -6.00 -6.73
N ALA A 21 -9.07 -6.91 -7.70
CA ALA A 21 -7.81 -7.47 -8.23
C ALA A 21 -6.87 -8.01 -7.14
N ARG A 22 -7.42 -8.49 -6.02
CA ARG A 22 -6.63 -8.96 -4.88
C ARG A 22 -5.98 -10.30 -5.15
N ASP A 23 -4.68 -10.41 -4.86
CA ASP A 23 -4.03 -11.72 -4.85
C ASP A 23 -4.77 -12.65 -3.88
N LYS A 24 -5.09 -13.85 -4.35
CA LYS A 24 -5.87 -14.86 -3.59
C LYS A 24 -7.17 -14.36 -2.93
N GLY A 25 -7.68 -13.18 -3.33
CA GLY A 25 -8.87 -12.59 -2.72
C GLY A 25 -8.65 -12.03 -1.31
N THR A 26 -7.40 -11.71 -0.94
CA THR A 26 -7.07 -11.16 0.38
C THR A 26 -7.74 -9.80 0.59
N TYR A 27 -7.97 -9.42 1.84
CA TYR A 27 -8.48 -8.09 2.21
C TYR A 27 -7.34 -7.09 2.49
N GLY A 28 -6.11 -7.45 2.13
CA GLY A 28 -4.89 -6.70 2.41
C GLY A 28 -3.76 -7.62 2.89
N PRO A 29 -2.59 -7.08 3.26
CA PRO A 29 -1.55 -7.87 3.90
C PRO A 29 -2.09 -8.51 5.18
N ILE A 30 -2.29 -9.84 5.15
CA ILE A 30 -2.68 -10.62 6.33
C ILE A 30 -1.40 -11.21 6.92
N PRO A 31 -0.93 -10.73 8.09
CA PRO A 31 0.26 -11.28 8.71
C PRO A 31 -0.01 -12.73 9.12
N ARG A 32 0.69 -13.66 8.46
CA ARG A 32 0.69 -15.09 8.82
C ARG A 32 1.62 -15.41 9.99
N ASN A 33 2.63 -14.58 10.20
CA ASN A 33 3.62 -14.64 11.29
C ASN A 33 3.65 -13.28 12.01
N THR A 34 4.46 -13.14 13.06
CA THR A 34 4.69 -11.84 13.73
C THR A 34 4.86 -10.75 12.69
N PRO A 35 3.93 -9.78 12.61
CA PRO A 35 3.99 -8.76 11.59
C PRO A 35 5.30 -8.01 11.78
N LYS A 36 6.14 -7.98 10.74
CA LYS A 36 7.29 -7.07 10.69
C LYS A 36 6.85 -5.60 10.52
N GLY A 37 5.55 -5.34 10.70
CA GLY A 37 4.91 -4.04 10.69
C GLY A 37 5.13 -3.33 9.37
N LEU A 38 5.47 -2.06 9.49
CA LEU A 38 5.68 -1.13 8.38
C LEU A 38 7.00 -1.41 7.61
N LEU A 39 7.90 -2.25 8.13
CA LEU A 39 9.23 -2.46 7.56
C LEU A 39 9.20 -3.09 6.16
N GLY A 40 8.17 -3.90 5.86
CA GLY A 40 8.01 -4.53 4.55
C GLY A 40 7.23 -3.70 3.53
N MET A 41 6.61 -2.59 3.95
CA MET A 41 5.75 -1.81 3.07
C MET A 41 6.58 -0.89 2.18
N PRO A 42 6.25 -0.79 0.88
CA PRO A 42 6.85 0.23 0.02
C PRO A 42 6.36 1.63 0.46
N PHE A 43 7.30 2.55 0.64
CA PHE A 43 7.05 3.95 1.01
C PHE A 43 6.71 4.80 -0.22
N ASN A 44 5.67 4.37 -0.94
CA ASN A 44 5.22 4.91 -2.21
C ASN A 44 6.24 4.86 -3.36
N THR A 45 7.32 4.09 -3.22
CA THR A 45 8.35 3.86 -4.24
C THR A 45 8.37 2.40 -4.70
N THR A 46 8.90 2.17 -5.90
CA THR A 46 9.13 0.82 -6.42
C THR A 46 10.61 0.60 -6.72
N ALA A 47 10.98 -0.61 -7.17
CA ALA A 47 12.34 -0.88 -7.64
C ALA A 47 12.64 -0.28 -9.03
N ILE A 48 11.62 0.27 -9.70
CA ILE A 48 11.74 0.90 -11.01
C ILE A 48 11.67 2.42 -10.80
N ASP A 49 12.69 3.12 -11.26
CA ASP A 49 12.76 4.57 -11.15
C ASP A 49 11.62 5.24 -11.92
N GLY A 50 10.99 6.24 -11.32
CA GLY A 50 9.83 6.94 -11.90
C GLY A 50 8.52 6.15 -11.84
N LEU A 51 8.52 4.92 -11.30
CA LEU A 51 7.30 4.16 -11.01
C LEU A 51 7.01 4.15 -9.51
N TYR A 52 5.79 4.55 -9.15
CA TYR A 52 5.34 4.71 -7.78
C TYR A 52 4.20 3.75 -7.46
N CYS A 53 4.06 3.38 -6.18
CA CYS A 53 2.92 2.62 -5.68
C CYS A 53 2.08 3.46 -4.73
N VAL A 54 0.77 3.29 -4.77
CA VAL A 54 -0.17 3.84 -3.80
C VAL A 54 -1.23 2.80 -3.48
N GLY A 55 -1.80 2.86 -2.28
CA GLY A 55 -2.96 2.07 -1.88
C GLY A 55 -2.77 1.39 -0.55
N ASP A 56 -3.63 0.43 -0.23
CA ASP A 56 -3.66 -0.23 1.08
C ASP A 56 -2.50 -1.21 1.31
N SER A 57 -1.83 -1.59 0.21
CA SER A 57 -0.63 -2.42 0.22
C SER A 57 0.67 -1.60 0.29
N CYS A 58 0.54 -0.28 0.29
CA CYS A 58 1.64 0.68 0.34
C CYS A 58 1.48 1.51 1.63
N PHE A 59 2.57 2.07 2.17
CA PHE A 59 2.51 2.81 3.44
C PHE A 59 1.47 3.96 3.33
N PRO A 60 0.56 4.15 4.33
CA PRO A 60 0.56 3.63 5.70
C PRO A 60 -0.27 2.36 5.96
N GLY A 61 -0.92 1.78 4.93
CA GLY A 61 -1.60 0.49 5.04
C GLY A 61 -3.12 0.53 4.83
N GLN A 62 -3.84 -0.39 5.48
CA GLN A 62 -5.26 -0.66 5.22
C GLN A 62 -6.21 0.38 5.82
N GLY A 63 -7.37 0.54 5.16
CA GLY A 63 -8.47 1.42 5.58
C GLY A 63 -8.53 2.71 4.77
N VAL A 64 -9.73 3.29 4.67
CA VAL A 64 -9.99 4.46 3.79
C VAL A 64 -9.06 5.62 4.11
N ILE A 65 -8.87 5.94 5.40
CA ILE A 65 -8.01 7.02 5.84
C ILE A 65 -6.55 6.76 5.45
N ALA A 66 -6.06 5.55 5.70
CA ALA A 66 -4.69 5.18 5.38
C ALA A 66 -4.43 5.22 3.87
N VAL A 67 -5.36 4.69 3.06
CA VAL A 67 -5.28 4.74 1.59
C VAL A 67 -5.27 6.18 1.07
N SER A 68 -6.12 7.05 1.62
CA SER A 68 -6.13 8.48 1.26
C SER A 68 -4.79 9.14 1.57
N PHE A 69 -4.20 8.88 2.74
CA PHE A 69 -2.88 9.40 3.09
C PHE A 69 -1.77 8.82 2.21
N SER A 70 -1.82 7.52 1.88
CA SER A 70 -0.89 6.93 0.90
C SER A 70 -0.91 7.70 -0.41
N GLY A 71 -2.10 8.09 -0.89
CA GLY A 71 -2.27 8.92 -2.09
C GLY A 71 -1.62 10.29 -2.01
N VAL A 72 -1.88 11.03 -0.94
CA VAL A 72 -1.28 12.36 -0.73
C VAL A 72 0.25 12.26 -0.65
N LEU A 73 0.77 11.27 0.09
CA LEU A 73 2.21 11.06 0.24
C LEU A 73 2.86 10.63 -1.09
N CYS A 74 2.19 9.78 -1.88
CA CYS A 74 2.66 9.40 -3.21
C CYS A 74 2.69 10.59 -4.16
N ALA A 75 1.65 11.44 -4.16
CA ALA A 75 1.62 12.64 -4.99
C ALA A 75 2.74 13.62 -4.63
N HIS A 76 2.97 13.85 -3.33
CA HIS A 76 4.09 14.66 -2.85
C HIS A 76 5.44 14.07 -3.28
N ARG A 77 5.59 12.75 -3.20
CA ARG A 77 6.80 12.05 -3.65
C ARG A 77 7.08 12.28 -5.13
N VAL A 78 6.06 12.11 -5.97
CA VAL A 78 6.14 12.37 -7.41
C VAL A 78 6.53 13.82 -7.65
N ALA A 79 5.85 14.77 -7.01
CA ALA A 79 6.13 16.21 -7.14
C ALA A 79 7.58 16.57 -6.77
N ALA A 80 8.12 15.96 -5.71
CA ALA A 80 9.51 16.13 -5.31
C ALA A 80 10.50 15.55 -6.34
N ASP A 81 10.16 14.44 -6.99
CA ASP A 81 11.01 13.81 -8.00
C ASP A 81 11.02 14.56 -9.33
N ILE A 82 9.90 15.18 -9.72
CA ILE A 82 9.83 16.04 -10.93
C ILE A 82 10.22 17.50 -10.66
N GLY A 83 10.66 17.84 -9.44
CA GLY A 83 11.19 19.16 -9.09
C GLY A 83 10.14 20.24 -8.81
N LEU A 84 8.87 19.88 -8.62
CA LEU A 84 7.82 20.81 -8.19
C LEU A 84 7.85 21.08 -6.69
N GLU A 85 8.33 20.11 -5.90
CA GLU A 85 8.47 20.23 -4.44
C GLU A 85 9.94 20.20 -4.00
N LYS A 86 10.22 20.88 -2.88
CA LYS A 86 11.58 20.91 -2.32
C LYS A 86 11.93 19.56 -1.71
N LYS A 87 13.03 18.96 -2.17
CA LYS A 87 13.67 17.81 -1.52
C LYS A 87 15.14 18.07 -1.27
N SER A 88 15.68 17.44 -0.22
CA SER A 88 17.12 17.34 -0.02
C SER A 88 17.61 16.06 -0.70
N PRO A 89 18.36 16.13 -1.83
CA PRO A 89 18.77 14.94 -2.57
C PRO A 89 19.61 13.97 -1.74
N VAL A 90 20.44 14.51 -0.83
CA VAL A 90 21.32 13.72 0.03
C VAL A 90 20.53 12.94 1.08
N LEU A 91 19.62 13.62 1.79
CA LEU A 91 18.78 12.96 2.80
C LEU A 91 17.84 11.96 2.15
N ASP A 92 17.32 12.30 0.98
CA ASP A 92 16.40 11.45 0.24
C ASP A 92 17.07 10.15 -0.21
N ALA A 93 18.26 10.25 -0.82
CA ALA A 93 19.03 9.08 -1.22
C ALA A 93 19.43 8.21 -0.02
N ALA A 94 19.85 8.83 1.10
CA ALA A 94 20.21 8.09 2.31
C ALA A 94 19.01 7.35 2.91
N LEU A 95 17.86 8.04 3.03
CA LEU A 95 16.66 7.48 3.61
C LEU A 95 16.08 6.35 2.75
N LEU A 96 15.99 6.53 1.43
CA LEU A 96 15.47 5.49 0.53
C LEU A 96 16.35 4.25 0.52
N ARG A 97 17.68 4.40 0.61
CA ARG A 97 18.61 3.26 0.72
C ARG A 97 18.41 2.52 2.04
N LEU A 98 18.26 3.26 3.14
CA LEU A 98 17.98 2.68 4.46
C LEU A 98 16.64 1.93 4.48
N LEU A 99 15.57 2.55 3.98
CA LEU A 99 14.24 1.94 3.90
C LEU A 99 14.22 0.74 2.95
N GLY A 100 14.93 0.83 1.83
CA GLY A 100 15.12 -0.27 0.89
C GLY A 100 15.82 -1.46 1.56
N TRP A 101 16.88 -1.20 2.34
CA TRP A 101 17.56 -2.23 3.14
C TRP A 101 16.66 -2.82 4.22
N LEU A 102 15.94 -2.00 4.99
CA LEU A 102 14.99 -2.45 6.01
C LEU A 102 13.92 -3.39 5.40
N ARG A 103 13.47 -3.11 4.17
CA ARG A 103 12.55 -3.97 3.45
C ARG A 103 13.13 -5.33 3.08
N THR A 104 14.44 -5.45 2.88
CA THR A 104 15.08 -6.77 2.65
C THR A 104 15.16 -7.62 3.91
N LEU A 105 15.08 -7.00 5.09
CA LEU A 105 14.99 -7.69 6.38
C LEU A 105 13.55 -8.11 6.70
N ALA A 106 12.56 -7.60 5.96
CA ALA A 106 11.15 -7.90 6.09
C ALA A 106 10.75 -9.17 5.32
#